data_AF-A0AAW5N2S4-F1
#
_entry.id   AF-A0AAW5N2S4-F1
#
_cell.length_a   1.000
_cell.length_b   1.000
_cell.length_c   1.000
_cell.angle_alpha   90.00
_cell.angle_beta   90.00
_cell.angle_gamma   90.00
#
_symmetry.space_group_name_H-M   'P 1'
#
loop_
_entity.id
_entity.type
_entity.pdbx_description
1 polymer ?
#
loop_
_entity_poly.entity_id
_entity_poly.type
_entity_poly.pdbx_seq_one_letter_code
_entity_poly.pdbx_strand_id
1 'polypeptide(L)'
;QAEVLAHYLKTEDLQRVLASNSPANRILLIMGEWLAVQRRNGQLSDILFISLNDRLNDISAVLAGCERIAYTPIPFAYTLILHRTVYL
;
A
#
# COMPACT_ATOMS: atom_id res chain seq x y z
N GLN A 1 -13.07 4.99 8.01
CA GLN A 1 -12.34 4.41 6.85
C GLN A 1 -13.23 3.52 5.99
N ALA A 2 -13.95 2.54 6.55
CA ALA A 2 -14.84 1.66 5.78
C ALA A 2 -15.90 2.42 4.94
N GLU A 3 -16.48 3.50 5.48
CA GLU A 3 -17.48 4.32 4.78
C GLU A 3 -16.92 5.03 3.53
N VAL A 4 -15.69 5.54 3.60
CA VAL A 4 -15.02 6.16 2.45
C VAL A 4 -14.71 5.12 1.38
N LEU A 5 -14.18 3.95 1.79
CA LEU A 5 -13.82 2.88 0.85
C LEU A 5 -15.05 2.25 0.17
N ALA A 6 -16.20 2.23 0.84
CA ALA A 6 -17.45 1.70 0.28
C ALA A 6 -17.93 2.45 -0.97
N HIS A 7 -17.50 3.71 -1.17
CA HIS A 7 -17.82 4.48 -2.37
C HIS A 7 -17.00 4.07 -3.60
N TYR A 8 -15.84 3.43 -3.39
CA TYR A 8 -14.88 3.10 -4.45
C TYR A 8 -14.74 1.60 -4.72
N LEU A 9 -15.18 0.76 -3.77
CA LEU A 9 -15.02 -0.70 -3.83
C LEU A 9 -16.37 -1.40 -3.83
N LYS A 10 -16.45 -2.52 -4.55
CA LYS A 10 -17.56 -3.46 -4.43
C LYS A 10 -17.58 -4.05 -3.01
N THR A 11 -18.75 -4.47 -2.55
CA THR A 11 -18.92 -5.04 -1.20
C THR A 11 -18.01 -6.24 -0.93
N GLU A 12 -17.78 -7.09 -1.93
CA GLU A 12 -16.88 -8.24 -1.85
C GLU A 12 -15.42 -7.84 -1.61
N ASP A 13 -14.94 -6.82 -2.34
CA ASP A 13 -13.58 -6.32 -2.25
C ASP A 13 -13.37 -5.54 -0.95
N LEU A 14 -14.39 -4.78 -0.51
CA LEU A 14 -14.37 -4.07 0.76
C LEU A 14 -14.16 -5.03 1.94
N GLN A 15 -14.87 -6.16 1.96
CA GLN A 15 -14.70 -7.18 3.01
C GLN A 15 -13.28 -7.76 3.01
N ARG A 16 -12.73 -8.07 1.83
CA ARG A 16 -11.36 -8.59 1.69
C ARG A 16 -10.31 -7.58 2.17
N VAL A 17 -10.51 -6.30 1.87
CA VAL A 17 -9.63 -5.20 2.29
C VAL A 17 -9.66 -5.03 3.81
N LEU A 18 -10.85 -5.00 4.41
CA LEU A 18 -11.00 -4.82 5.86
C LEU A 18 -10.52 -6.02 6.67
N ALA A 19 -10.56 -7.23 6.11
CA ALA A 19 -10.05 -8.43 6.76
C ALA A 19 -8.52 -8.60 6.65
N SER A 20 -7.82 -7.71 5.94
CA SER A 20 -6.37 -7.83 5.71
C SER A 20 -5.54 -7.10 6.76
N ASN A 21 -4.41 -7.69 7.15
CA ASN A 21 -3.42 -7.03 8.02
C ASN A 21 -2.76 -5.80 7.38
N SER A 22 -2.75 -5.71 6.04
CA SER A 22 -2.33 -4.51 5.32
C SER A 22 -3.40 -4.15 4.28
N PRO A 23 -4.43 -3.35 4.67
CA PRO A 23 -5.54 -2.99 3.80
C PRO A 23 -5.09 -2.27 2.52
N ALA A 24 -4.09 -1.38 2.63
CA ALA A 24 -3.54 -0.66 1.48
C ALA A 24 -2.88 -1.61 0.48
N ASN A 25 -2.07 -2.58 0.96
CA ASN A 25 -1.46 -3.58 0.10
C ASN A 25 -2.53 -4.49 -0.55
N ARG A 26 -3.61 -4.81 0.18
CA ARG A 26 -4.73 -5.57 -0.39
C ARG A 26 -5.40 -4.83 -1.56
N ILE A 27 -5.55 -3.51 -1.48
CA ILE A 27 -6.09 -2.70 -2.59
C ILE A 27 -5.16 -2.77 -3.80
N LEU A 28 -3.83 -2.66 -3.61
CA LEU A 28 -2.87 -2.80 -4.71
C LEU A 28 -2.95 -4.17 -5.39
N LEU A 29 -3.14 -5.24 -4.62
CA LEU A 29 -3.35 -6.57 -5.17
C LEU A 29 -4.60 -6.64 -6.05
N ILE A 30 -5.72 -6.07 -5.59
CA ILE A 30 -6.98 -6.03 -6.36
C ILE A 30 -6.78 -5.26 -7.68
N MET A 31 -6.05 -4.14 -7.65
CA MET A 31 -5.70 -3.39 -8.86
C MET A 31 -4.84 -4.20 -9.84
N GLY A 32 -3.86 -4.95 -9.33
CA GLY A 32 -3.02 -5.83 -10.15
C GLY A 32 -3.79 -7.01 -10.76
N GLU A 33 -4.67 -7.63 -9.99
CA GLU A 33 -5.57 -8.68 -10.47
C GLU A 33 -6.48 -8.17 -11.60
N TRP A 34 -7.02 -6.95 -11.45
CA TRP A 34 -7.82 -6.31 -12.49
C TRP A 34 -7.01 -6.09 -13.77
N LEU A 35 -5.78 -5.56 -13.69
CA LEU A 35 -4.92 -5.41 -14.87
C LEU A 35 -4.62 -6.74 -15.55
N ALA A 36 -4.37 -7.80 -14.78
CA ALA A 36 -4.13 -9.13 -15.32
C ALA A 36 -5.35 -9.67 -16.06
N VAL A 37 -6.57 -9.44 -15.55
CA VAL A 37 -7.82 -9.78 -16.26
C VAL A 37 -7.95 -9.00 -17.56
N GLN A 38 -7.72 -7.68 -17.55
CA GLN A 38 -7.83 -6.86 -18.75
C GLN A 38 -6.84 -7.29 -19.84
N ARG A 39 -5.60 -7.64 -19.47
CA ARG A 39 -4.62 -8.21 -20.40
C ARG A 39 -5.08 -9.54 -20.98
N ARG A 40 -5.56 -10.47 -20.13
CA ARG A 40 -6.07 -11.78 -20.60
C ARG A 40 -7.25 -11.65 -21.56
N ASN A 41 -8.08 -10.63 -21.36
CA ASN A 41 -9.23 -10.34 -22.22
C ASN A 41 -8.84 -9.61 -23.52
N GLY A 42 -7.54 -9.37 -23.76
CA GLY A 42 -7.05 -8.66 -24.95
C GLY A 42 -7.32 -7.14 -24.94
N GLN A 43 -7.75 -6.59 -23.80
CA GLN A 43 -8.08 -5.16 -23.66
C GLN A 43 -6.85 -4.28 -23.38
N LEU A 44 -5.73 -4.90 -23.01
CA LEU A 44 -4.44 -4.24 -22.82
C LEU A 44 -3.38 -4.94 -23.68
N SER A 45 -2.64 -4.15 -24.45
CA SER A 45 -1.42 -4.62 -25.10
C SER A 45 -0.33 -4.89 -24.07
N ASP A 46 0.66 -5.72 -24.42
CA ASP A 46 1.76 -6.06 -23.50
C ASP A 46 2.54 -4.81 -23.05
N ILE A 47 2.77 -3.86 -23.96
CA ILE A 47 3.49 -2.61 -23.65
C ILE A 47 2.71 -1.78 -22.63
N LEU A 48 1.39 -1.63 -22.81
CA LEU A 48 0.56 -0.89 -21.88
C LEU A 48 0.46 -1.60 -20.53
N PHE A 49 0.34 -2.93 -20.54
CA PHE A 49 0.32 -3.72 -19.31
C PHE A 49 1.61 -3.54 -18.50
N ILE A 50 2.78 -3.62 -19.14
CA ILE A 50 4.08 -3.40 -18.48
C ILE A 50 4.12 -2.00 -17.88
N SER A 51 3.76 -0.97 -18.66
CA SER A 51 3.78 0.41 -18.18
C SER A 51 2.87 0.65 -16.98
N LEU A 52 1.64 0.12 -16.98
CA LEU A 52 0.72 0.26 -15.85
C LEU A 52 1.19 -0.55 -14.64
N ASN A 53 1.75 -1.74 -14.86
CA ASN A 53 2.31 -2.57 -13.79
C ASN A 53 3.50 -1.88 -13.11
N ASP A 54 4.37 -1.21 -13.87
CA ASP A 54 5.48 -0.43 -13.30
C ASP A 54 4.97 0.71 -12.41
N ARG A 55 3.88 1.38 -12.81
CA ARG A 55 3.26 2.42 -11.96
C ARG A 55 2.66 1.84 -10.67
N LEU A 56 2.09 0.64 -10.72
CA LEU A 56 1.65 -0.05 -9.50
C LEU A 56 2.83 -0.40 -8.59
N ASN A 57 3.96 -0.82 -9.17
CA ASN A 57 5.18 -1.09 -8.41
C ASN A 57 5.72 0.18 -7.73
N ASP A 58 5.67 1.34 -8.41
CA ASP A 58 6.05 2.63 -7.83
C ASP A 58 5.19 2.95 -6.58
N ILE A 59 3.87 2.73 -6.67
CA ILE A 59 2.97 2.94 -5.52
C ILE A 59 3.26 1.96 -4.39
N SER A 60 3.57 0.69 -4.71
CA SER A 60 3.97 -0.32 -3.73
C SER A 60 5.25 0.07 -2.98
N ALA A 61 6.24 0.61 -3.69
CA ALA A 61 7.47 1.11 -3.07
C ALA A 61 7.21 2.28 -2.10
N VAL A 62 6.31 3.20 -2.46
CA VAL A 62 5.88 4.28 -1.56
C VAL A 62 5.17 3.73 -0.33
N LEU A 63 4.25 2.77 -0.49
CA LEU A 63 3.56 2.13 0.64
C LEU A 63 4.55 1.50 1.62
N ALA A 64 5.51 0.71 1.12
CA ALA A 64 6.55 0.10 1.94
C ALA A 64 7.40 1.18 2.66
N GLY A 65 7.69 2.30 1.98
CA GLY A 65 8.35 3.45 2.58
C GLY A 65 7.56 4.06 3.74
N CYS A 66 6.25 4.24 3.59
CA CYS A 66 5.35 4.73 4.63
C CYS A 66 5.30 3.77 5.82
N GLU A 67 5.15 2.46 5.57
CA GLU A 67 5.16 1.44 6.62
C GLU A 67 6.49 1.46 7.39
N ARG A 68 7.62 1.57 6.68
CA ARG A 68 8.93 1.71 7.34
C ARG A 68 8.96 2.95 8.23
N ILE A 69 8.55 4.12 7.76
CA ILE A 69 8.55 5.35 8.56
C ILE A 69 7.67 5.20 9.80
N ALA A 70 6.50 4.58 9.67
CA ALA A 70 5.56 4.38 10.76
C ALA A 70 6.04 3.36 11.81
N TYR A 71 6.65 2.25 11.36
CA TYR A 71 6.98 1.11 12.22
C TYR A 71 8.45 0.99 12.61
N THR A 72 9.34 1.81 12.04
CA THR A 72 10.75 1.91 12.45
C THR A 72 11.08 3.30 12.98
N PRO A 73 10.54 3.68 14.17
CA PRO A 73 10.91 4.93 14.80
C PRO A 73 12.40 4.95 15.13
N ILE A 74 12.96 6.16 15.26
CA ILE A 74 14.32 6.36 15.76
C ILE A 74 14.46 5.60 17.10
N PRO A 75 15.56 4.86 17.32
CA PRO A 75 15.74 4.10 18.54
C PRO A 75 15.53 4.97 19.79
N PHE A 76 14.68 4.49 20.70
CA PHE A 76 14.34 5.19 21.94
C PHE A 76 15.56 5.60 22.77
N ALA A 77 16.64 4.82 22.69
CA ALA A 77 17.91 5.12 23.33
C ALA A 77 18.46 6.52 22.96
N TYR A 78 18.31 6.96 21.71
CA TYR A 78 18.77 8.29 21.29
C TYR A 78 18.00 9.40 21.99
N THR A 79 16.68 9.29 22.07
CA THR A 79 15.84 10.26 22.79
C THR A 79 16.18 10.28 24.28
N LEU A 80 16.42 9.11 24.89
CA LEU A 80 16.76 9.01 26.31
C LEU A 80 18.12 9.66 26.63
N ILE A 81 19.14 9.39 25.81
CA ILE A 81 20.48 9.98 25.98
C ILE A 81 20.38 11.50 25.87
N LEU A 82 19.73 12.02 24.81
CA LEU A 82 19.56 13.46 24.63
C LEU A 82 18.83 14.11 25.81
N HIS A 83 17.75 13.49 26.31
CA HIS A 83 17.04 13.99 27.47
C HIS A 83 17.94 14.04 28.72
N ARG A 84 18.76 13.01 28.94
CA ARG A 84 19.62 12.93 30.13
C ARG A 84 20.86 13.82 30.07
N THR A 85 21.41 14.10 28.89
CA THR A 85 22.67 14.85 28.77
C THR A 85 22.48 16.33 28.44
N VAL A 86 21.29 16.73 27.96
CA VAL A 86 21.02 18.13 27.57
C VAL A 86 20.07 18.83 28.54
N TYR A 87 19.08 18.13 29.10
CA TYR A 87 18.03 18.75 29.93
C TYR A 87 18.26 18.61 31.44
N LEU A 88 18.97 17.57 31.89
CA LEU A 88 19.44 17.41 33.27
C LEU A 88 20.83 18.01 33.41
#